data_AF-A0A0M2U5Q5-F1
#
_entry.id   AF-A0A0M2U5Q5-F1
#
_cell.length_a   1.000
_cell.length_b   1.000
_cell.length_c   1.000
_cell.angle_alpha   90.00
_cell.angle_beta   90.00
_cell.angle_gamma   90.00
#
_symmetry.space_group_name_H-M   'P 1'
#
loop_
_entity.id
_entity.type
_entity.pdbx_description
1 polymer ?
#
loop_
_entity_poly.entity_id
_entity_poly.type
_entity_poly.pdbx_seq_one_letter_code
_entity_poly.pdbx_strand_id
1 'polypeptide(L)' 'MRKVIVTVATTGGIHGKEANPALPETPEEMARAAYDCYNEGTAVVHLHVRGVDARPPAIQSLPRTRRRKCWEWDD' A
#
# COMPACT_ATOMS: atom_id res chain seq x y z
N MET A 1 -14.88 -24.65 -12.60
CA MET A 1 -14.93 -23.25 -12.12
C MET A 1 -13.74 -22.47 -12.67
N ARG A 2 -13.90 -21.17 -12.94
CA ARG A 2 -12.81 -20.32 -13.47
C ARG A 2 -12.10 -19.61 -12.31
N LYS A 3 -10.76 -19.67 -12.26
CA LYS A 3 -9.99 -18.88 -11.30
C LYS A 3 -10.08 -17.39 -11.67
N VAL A 4 -10.23 -16.53 -10.67
CA VAL A 4 -10.29 -15.08 -10.81
C VAL A 4 -9.15 -14.48 -10.00
N ILE A 5 -8.44 -13.51 -10.58
CA ILE A 5 -7.41 -12.74 -9.89
C ILE A 5 -8.05 -11.46 -9.36
N VAL A 6 -8.04 -11.29 -8.05
CA VAL A 6 -8.48 -10.05 -7.39
C VAL A 6 -7.26 -9.22 -7.06
N THR A 7 -7.26 -7.95 -7.50
CA THR A 7 -6.23 -6.97 -7.19
C THR A 7 -6.79 -5.87 -6.31
N VAL A 8 -6.08 -5.48 -5.25
CA VAL A 8 -6.46 -4.36 -4.38
C VAL A 8 -5.45 -3.23 -4.49
N ALA A 9 -5.93 -2.02 -4.75
CA ALA A 9 -5.16 -0.78 -4.68
C ALA A 9 -5.50 -0.06 -3.37
N THR A 10 -4.65 -0.20 -2.36
CA THR A 10 -4.95 0.18 -0.97
C THR A 10 -4.90 1.69 -0.72
N THR A 11 -3.99 2.42 -1.38
CA THR A 11 -3.73 3.84 -1.10
C THR A 11 -4.01 4.78 -2.27
N GLY A 12 -3.48 4.49 -3.45
CA GLY A 12 -3.47 5.43 -4.58
C GLY A 12 -2.65 6.71 -4.33
N GLY A 13 -2.71 7.67 -5.27
CA GLY A 13 -1.90 8.90 -5.21
C GLY A 13 -2.70 10.21 -5.14
N ILE A 14 -4.02 10.16 -4.99
CA ILE A 14 -4.88 11.35 -5.11
C ILE A 14 -5.49 11.75 -3.77
N HIS A 15 -6.16 10.82 -3.09
CA HIS A 15 -6.92 11.10 -1.86
C HIS A 15 -6.12 10.73 -0.61
N GLY A 16 -6.11 11.54 0.44
CA GLY A 16 -5.60 11.18 1.76
C GLY A 16 -6.70 10.96 2.80
N LYS A 17 -6.31 10.95 4.07
CA LYS A 17 -7.21 10.74 5.22
C LYS A 17 -8.30 11.81 5.33
N GLU A 18 -8.12 12.97 4.70
CA GLU A 18 -9.15 14.00 4.56
C GLU A 18 -10.37 13.51 3.78
N ALA A 19 -10.21 12.56 2.85
CA ALA A 19 -11.30 11.96 2.09
C ALA A 19 -11.88 10.72 2.79
N ASN A 20 -11.03 9.91 3.42
CA ASN A 20 -11.44 8.75 4.21
C ASN A 20 -10.35 8.42 5.25
N PRO A 21 -10.67 8.43 6.57
CA PRO A 21 -9.68 8.18 7.62
C PRO A 21 -9.04 6.77 7.57
N ALA A 22 -9.66 5.82 6.86
CA ALA A 22 -9.13 4.47 6.67
C ALA A 22 -8.06 4.40 5.56
N LEU A 23 -7.80 5.47 4.81
CA LEU A 23 -6.75 5.45 3.78
C LEU A 23 -5.37 5.32 4.43
N PRO A 24 -4.59 4.28 4.07
CA PRO A 24 -3.26 4.09 4.64
C PRO A 24 -2.28 5.09 4.00
N GLU A 25 -1.62 5.89 4.83
CA GLU A 25 -0.70 6.94 4.40
C GLU A 25 0.75 6.66 4.79
N THR A 26 0.97 5.91 5.88
CA THR A 26 2.32 5.51 6.31
C THR A 26 2.73 4.15 5.72
N PRO A 27 4.04 3.86 5.60
CA PRO A 27 4.50 2.54 5.17
C PRO A 27 3.96 1.39 6.03
N GLU A 28 3.88 1.59 7.34
CA GLU A 28 3.36 0.60 8.30
C GLU A 28 1.85 0.35 8.11
N GLU A 29 1.07 1.41 7.88
CA GLU A 29 -0.36 1.29 7.55
C GLU A 29 -0.57 0.59 6.19
N MET A 30 0.24 0.93 5.18
CA MET A 30 0.18 0.29 3.85
C MET A 30 0.53 -1.18 3.92
N ALA A 31 1.52 -1.56 4.73
CA ALA A 31 1.84 -2.94 5.01
C ALA A 31 0.61 -3.61 5.66
N ARG A 32 0.14 -3.13 6.81
CA ARG A 32 -1.02 -3.74 7.48
C ARG A 32 -2.21 -3.95 6.53
N ALA A 33 -2.58 -2.93 5.75
CA ALA A 33 -3.65 -3.02 4.77
C ALA A 33 -3.39 -4.10 3.69
N ALA A 34 -2.16 -4.22 3.19
CA ALA A 34 -1.79 -5.25 2.23
C ALA A 34 -1.90 -6.67 2.81
N TYR A 35 -1.48 -6.86 4.06
CA TYR A 35 -1.58 -8.14 4.77
C TYR A 35 -3.02 -8.54 5.05
N ASP A 36 -3.84 -7.59 5.52
CA ASP A 36 -5.26 -7.83 5.76
C ASP A 36 -5.96 -8.22 4.43
N CYS A 37 -5.65 -7.50 3.34
CA CYS A 37 -6.17 -7.85 2.01
C CYS A 37 -5.74 -9.25 1.55
N TYR A 38 -4.49 -9.65 1.81
CA TYR A 38 -3.99 -10.99 1.51
C TYR A 38 -4.77 -12.07 2.27
N ASN A 39 -5.04 -11.87 3.56
CA ASN A 39 -5.82 -12.81 4.38
C ASN A 39 -7.27 -12.95 3.90
N GLU A 40 -7.82 -11.91 3.26
CA GLU A 40 -9.16 -11.93 2.63
C GLU A 40 -9.16 -12.51 1.19
N GLY A 41 -8.03 -13.03 0.71
CA GLY A 41 -7.93 -13.72 -0.58
C GLY A 41 -7.50 -12.86 -1.75
N THR A 42 -6.94 -11.68 -1.50
CA THR A 42 -6.34 -10.85 -2.55
C THR A 42 -5.13 -11.54 -3.16
N ALA A 43 -5.09 -11.61 -4.49
CA ALA A 43 -3.99 -12.22 -5.23
C ALA A 43 -2.84 -11.23 -5.53
N VAL A 44 -3.16 -9.94 -5.67
CA VAL A 44 -2.19 -8.89 -5.99
C VAL A 44 -2.53 -7.60 -5.23
N VAL A 45 -1.52 -6.95 -4.65
CA VAL A 45 -1.65 -5.60 -4.08
C VAL A 45 -0.91 -4.59 -4.93
N HIS A 46 -1.59 -3.53 -5.33
CA HIS A 46 -1.03 -2.39 -6.07
C HIS A 46 -0.69 -1.25 -5.11
N LEU A 47 0.59 -0.93 -4.97
CA LEU A 47 1.09 0.02 -3.98
C LEU A 47 1.51 1.35 -4.60
N HIS A 48 1.06 2.44 -3.98
CA HIS A 48 1.57 3.80 -4.18
C HIS A 48 2.21 4.25 -2.87
N VAL A 49 3.53 4.44 -2.89
CA VAL A 49 4.23 4.99 -1.72
C VAL A 49 3.82 6.45 -1.55
N ARG A 50 3.67 6.89 -0.29
CA ARG A 50 3.48 8.29 0.07
C ARG A 50 4.79 8.86 0.63
N GLY A 51 5.05 10.14 0.34
CA GLY A 51 6.10 10.93 0.93
C GLY A 51 5.81 11.25 2.39
N VAL A 52 6.75 11.94 3.04
CA VAL A 52 6.66 12.32 4.46
C VAL A 52 5.46 13.23 4.79
N ASP A 53 4.88 13.87 3.78
CA ASP A 53 3.73 14.77 3.88
C ASP A 53 2.42 14.12 3.37
N ALA A 54 2.35 12.79 3.34
CA ALA A 54 1.21 12.02 2.85
C ALA A 54 0.80 12.31 1.38
N ARG A 55 1.67 12.97 0.60
CA ARG A 55 1.49 13.15 -0.85
C ARG A 55 2.30 12.13 -1.63
N PRO A 56 1.97 11.86 -2.91
CA PRO A 56 2.83 11.05 -3.74
C PRO A 56 4.24 11.64 -3.75
N PRO A 57 5.28 10.86 -3.46
CA PRO A 57 6.65 11.33 -3.62
C PRO A 57 6.83 11.63 -5.11
N ALA A 58 7.52 12.73 -5.42
CA ALA A 58 8.07 12.89 -6.76
C ALA A 58 8.88 11.62 -7.05
N ILE A 59 8.49 10.87 -8.09
CA ILE A 59 8.94 9.49 -8.41
C ILE A 59 10.47 9.31 -8.37
N GLN A 60 11.25 10.40 -8.41
CA GLN A 60 12.70 10.42 -8.46
C GLN A 60 13.44 10.53 -7.10
N SER A 61 12.79 10.84 -5.97
CA SER A 61 13.53 11.14 -4.72
C SER A 61 13.57 10.01 -3.70
N LEU A 62 12.91 8.86 -3.94
CA LEU A 62 12.98 7.74 -3.01
C LEU A 62 14.23 6.88 -3.27
N PRO A 63 15.15 6.73 -2.30
CA PRO A 63 16.22 5.75 -2.41
C PRO A 63 15.61 4.35 -2.59
N ARG A 64 16.14 3.58 -3.54
CA ARG A 64 15.66 2.23 -3.94
C ARG A 64 15.51 1.23 -2.77
N THR A 65 16.06 1.57 -1.60
CA THR A 65 16.10 0.79 -0.37
C THR A 65 14.77 0.67 0.37
N ARG A 66 13.77 1.55 0.13
CA ARG A 66 12.47 1.48 0.83
C ARG A 66 11.55 0.34 0.39
N ARG A 67 11.90 -0.46 -0.62
CA ARG A 67 11.11 -1.64 -0.99
C ARG A 67 11.09 -2.74 0.08
N ARG A 68 12.07 -2.80 0.99
CA ARG A 68 12.24 -3.93 1.92
C ARG A 68 11.19 -3.98 3.04
N LYS A 69 10.80 -2.82 3.60
CA LYS A 69 9.88 -2.77 4.75
C LYS A 69 8.48 -3.35 4.48
N CYS A 70 7.98 -3.30 3.25
CA CYS A 70 6.66 -3.86 2.92
C CYS A 70 6.64 -5.41 2.92
N TRP A 71 7.81 -6.06 3.05
CA TRP A 71 7.94 -7.52 2.98
C TRP A 71 8.51 -8.15 4.25
N GLU A 72 8.89 -7.33 5.24
CA GLU A 72 9.32 -7.81 6.56
C GLU A 72 8.08 -7.86 7.46
N TRP A 73 7.49 -9.05 7.54
CA TRP A 73 6.41 -9.37 8.49
C TRP A 73 7.05 -10.08 9.67
N ASP A 74 6.92 -9.52 10.87
CA ASP A 74 7.15 -10.31 12.09
C ASP A 74 5.92 -11.22 12.24
N ASP A 75 6.13 -12.53 12.09
CA ASP A 75 5.12 -13.58 12.28
C ASP A 75 4.45 -13.51 13.67
#